data_AF-A0A6A6NUG8-F1
#
_entry.id   AF-A0A6A6NUG8-F1
#
_cell.length_a   1.000
_cell.length_b   1.000
_cell.length_c   1.000
_cell.angle_alpha   90.00
_cell.angle_beta   90.00
_cell.angle_gamma   90.00
#
_symmetry.space_group_name_H-M   'P 1'
#
loop_
_entity.id
_entity.type
_entity.pdbx_description
1 polymer ?
#
loop_
_entity_poly.entity_id
_entity_poly.type
_entity_poly.pdbx_seq_one_letter_code
_entity_poly.pdbx_strand_id
1 'polypeptide(L)' 'MTRLGMADAVGAANRFVEQGHVRVGTDVVTDPAFIVTRNMEDFVTWVDSSKIRRNILRYRDKLDDFDLL' A
#
# COMPACT_ATOMS: atom_id res chain seq x y z
N MET A 1 6.98 -5.84 2.25
CA MET A 1 6.68 -4.43 2.60
C MET A 1 7.80 -3.71 3.35
N THR A 2 8.39 -4.29 4.40
CA THR A 2 9.56 -3.68 5.08
C THR A 2 10.76 -3.53 4.15
N ARG A 3 11.02 -4.52 3.28
CA ARG A 3 12.07 -4.45 2.25
C ARG A 3 11.83 -3.35 1.19
N LEU A 4 10.57 -3.02 0.91
CA LEU A 4 10.17 -2.02 -0.09
C LEU A 4 10.13 -0.60 0.48
N GLY A 5 10.46 -0.40 1.77
CA GLY A 5 10.36 0.90 2.44
C GLY A 5 8.92 1.41 2.63
N MET A 6 7.90 0.55 2.41
CA MET A 6 6.49 0.92 2.58
C MET A 6 6.04 0.92 4.05
N ALA A 7 6.73 0.17 4.92
CA ALA A 7 6.42 0.08 6.33
C ALA A 7 7.70 -0.03 7.14
N ASP A 8 7.79 0.70 8.25
CA ASP A 8 8.98 0.74 9.11
C ASP A 8 9.21 -0.59 9.85
N ALA A 9 8.12 -1.28 10.23
CA ALA A 9 8.17 -2.52 10.99
C ALA A 9 7.21 -3.58 10.42
N VAL A 10 7.55 -4.86 10.61
CA VAL A 10 6.72 -6.00 10.15
C VAL A 10 5.35 -5.99 10.82
N GLY A 11 5.27 -5.61 12.11
CA GLY A 11 3.99 -5.49 12.81
C GLY A 11 3.08 -4.39 12.25
N ALA A 12 3.65 -3.28 11.75
CA ALA A 12 2.88 -2.24 11.07
C ALA A 12 2.44 -2.70 9.68
N ALA A 13 3.32 -3.41 8.96
CA ALA A 13 3.04 -4.00 7.66
C ALA A 13 1.81 -4.93 7.73
N ASN A 14 1.73 -5.83 8.71
CA ASN A 14 0.54 -6.70 8.88
C ASN A 14 -0.74 -5.90 9.06
N ARG A 15 -0.74 -4.89 9.94
CA ARG A 15 -1.93 -4.05 10.17
C ARG A 15 -2.39 -3.33 8.91
N PHE A 16 -1.47 -2.87 8.06
CA PHE A 16 -1.83 -2.22 6.80
C PHE A 16 -2.41 -3.18 5.76
N VAL A 17 -1.94 -4.43 5.73
CA VAL A 17 -2.58 -5.48 4.90
C VAL A 17 -3.96 -5.82 5.44
N GLU A 18 -4.10 -6.06 6.74
CA GLU A 18 -5.38 -6.42 7.37
C GLU A 18 -6.45 -5.33 7.18
N GLN A 19 -6.04 -4.06 7.16
CA GLN A 19 -6.93 -2.92 6.87
C GLN A 19 -7.28 -2.77 5.39
N GLY A 20 -6.66 -3.57 4.50
CA GLY A 20 -6.90 -3.52 3.05
C GLY A 20 -6.30 -2.29 2.38
N HIS A 21 -5.21 -1.73 2.90
CA HIS A 21 -4.55 -0.57 2.30
C HIS A 21 -3.57 -0.92 1.18
N VAL A 22 -3.27 -2.20 0.98
CA VAL A 22 -2.29 -2.70 0.02
C VAL A 22 -3.00 -3.46 -1.10
N ARG A 23 -2.58 -3.21 -2.34
CA ARG A 23 -2.96 -4.00 -3.50
C ARG A 23 -1.73 -4.56 -4.19
N VAL A 24 -1.93 -5.67 -4.89
CA VAL A 24 -0.91 -6.32 -5.69
C VAL A 24 -1.46 -6.40 -7.11
N GLY A 25 -0.94 -5.55 -8.01
CA GLY A 25 -1.52 -5.38 -9.34
C GLY A 25 -2.91 -4.73 -9.27
N THR A 26 -3.94 -5.47 -9.67
CA THR A 26 -5.35 -5.00 -9.66
C THR A 26 -6.08 -5.35 -8.36
N ASP A 27 -5.57 -6.32 -7.60
CA ASP A 27 -6.35 -6.97 -6.54
C ASP A 27 -5.93 -6.46 -5.17
N VAL A 28 -6.91 -6.12 -4.33
CA VAL A 28 -6.69 -5.70 -2.95
C VAL A 28 -6.43 -6.93 -2.09
N VAL A 29 -5.32 -6.93 -1.35
CA VAL A 29 -4.92 -8.05 -0.51
C VAL A 29 -5.22 -7.70 0.95
N THR A 30 -5.99 -8.56 1.61
CA THR A 30 -6.34 -8.44 3.03
C THR A 30 -5.68 -9.49 3.91
N ASP A 31 -5.13 -10.56 3.31
CA ASP A 31 -4.45 -11.63 4.02
C ASP A 31 -2.93 -11.35 4.13
N PRO A 32 -2.38 -11.17 5.35
CA PRO A 32 -0.95 -10.98 5.56
C PRO A 32 -0.09 -12.21 5.20
N ALA A 33 -0.68 -13.41 5.07
CA ALA A 33 0.01 -14.62 4.64
C ALA A 33 0.10 -14.79 3.11
N PHE A 34 -0.39 -13.81 2.34
CA PHE A 34 -0.34 -13.86 0.88
C PHE A 34 1.10 -13.84 0.35
N ILE A 35 1.47 -14.88 -0.41
CA ILE A 35 2.81 -15.01 -1.00
C ILE A 35 2.85 -14.24 -2.32
N VAL A 36 3.68 -13.20 -2.35
CA VAL A 36 3.95 -12.41 -3.56
C VAL A 36 5.11 -13.04 -4.33
N THR A 37 4.92 -13.32 -5.62
CA THR A 37 5.99 -13.82 -6.50
C THR A 37 6.94 -12.70 -6.90
N ARG A 38 8.18 -13.04 -7.32
CA ARG A 38 9.20 -12.03 -7.67
C ARG A 38 8.72 -11.07 -8.77
N ASN A 39 8.00 -11.56 -9.77
CA ASN A 39 7.48 -10.72 -10.86
C ASN A 39 6.37 -9.78 -10.37
N MET A 40 5.68 -10.16 -9.30
CA MET A 40 4.56 -9.39 -8.76
C MET A 40 5.01 -8.38 -7.68
N GLU A 41 6.27 -8.47 -7.24
CA GLU A 41 6.84 -7.59 -6.21
C GLU A 41 6.80 -6.11 -6.64
N ASP A 42 7.03 -5.81 -7.91
CA ASP A 42 7.02 -4.44 -8.46
C ASP A 42 5.60 -3.84 -8.51
N PHE A 43 4.57 -4.69 -8.49
CA PHE A 43 3.17 -4.27 -8.54
C PHE A 43 2.54 -4.13 -7.15
N VAL A 44 3.33 -4.23 -6.07
CA VAL A 44 2.86 -3.99 -4.71
C VAL A 44 2.76 -2.48 -4.48
N THR A 45 1.53 -1.96 -4.44
CA THR A 45 1.28 -0.54 -4.22
C THR A 45 0.19 -0.30 -3.18
N TRP A 46 0.07 0.94 -2.71
CA TRP A 46 -1.09 1.37 -1.94
C TRP A 46 -2.34 1.36 -2.81
N VAL A 47 -3.50 1.09 -2.19
CA VAL A 47 -4.81 1.31 -2.82
C VAL A 47 -5.02 2.81 -3.05
N ASP A 48 -5.71 3.17 -4.13
CA ASP A 48 -5.89 4.58 -4.51
C ASP A 48 -6.68 5.38 -3.49
N SER A 49 -7.71 4.78 -2.88
CA SER A 49 -8.50 5.37 -1.79
C SER A 49 -7.81 5.34 -0.41
N SER A 50 -6.57 4.81 -0.33
CA SER A 50 -5.87 4.65 0.95
C SER A 50 -5.53 5.99 1.60
N LYS A 51 -5.81 6.10 2.91
CA LYS A 51 -5.39 7.25 3.73
C LYS A 51 -3.87 7.36 3.80
N ILE A 52 -3.16 6.25 3.71
CA ILE A 52 -1.69 6.21 3.75
C ILE A 52 -1.12 6.85 2.48
N ARG A 53 -1.67 6.51 1.32
CA ARG A 53 -1.29 7.13 0.04
C ARG A 53 -1.51 8.64 0.08
N ARG A 54 -2.65 9.09 0.59
CA ARG A 54 -2.94 10.53 0.80
C ARG A 54 -1.96 11.21 1.74
N ASN A 55 -1.62 10.59 2.86
CA ASN A 55 -0.67 11.17 3.80
C ASN A 55 0.72 11.32 3.17
N ILE A 56 1.17 10.33 2.39
CA ILE A 56 2.43 10.38 1.65
C ILE A 56 2.41 11.48 0.58
N LEU A 57 1.32 11.60 -0.20
CA LEU A 57 1.19 12.63 -1.23
C LEU A 57 1.11 14.04 -0.64
N ARG A 58 0.39 14.21 0.47
CA ARG A 58 0.33 15.46 1.24
C ARG A 58 1.70 15.83 1.79
N TYR A 59 2.44 14.87 2.34
CA TYR A 59 3.81 15.11 2.80
C TYR A 59 4.75 15.55 1.66
N ARG A 60 4.46 15.13 0.43
CA ARG A 60 5.24 15.51 -0.77
C ARG A 60 4.68 16.72 -1.51
N ASP A 61 3.68 17.41 -0.95
CA ASP A 61 2.95 18.53 -1.56
C ASP A 61 2.42 18.23 -2.98
N LYS A 62 2.10 16.96 -3.26
CA LYS A 62 1.54 16.46 -4.53
C LYS A 62 0.14 15.90 -4.36
N LEU A 63 -0.60 16.42 -3.38
CA LEU A 63 -1.98 16.00 -3.15
C LEU A 63 -2.85 16.62 -4.25
N ASP A 64 -3.33 15.79 -5.15
CA ASP A 64 -4.35 16.14 -6.13
C ASP A 64 -5.70 15.59 -5.66
N ASP A 65 -6.64 16.50 -5.38
CA ASP A 65 -7.96 16.16 -4.85
C ASP A 65 -8.96 15.74 -5.96
N PHE A 66 -8.58 15.82 -7.24
CA PHE A 66 -9.45 15.43 -8.37
C PHE A 66 -9.61 13.90 -8.52
N ASP A 67 -8.61 13.14 -8.10
CA ASP A 67 -8.54 11.67 -8.22
C ASP A 67 -9.37 10.94 -7.13
N LEU A 68 -10.11 11.69 -6.31
CA LEU A 68 -10.80 11.21 -5.10
C LEU A 68 -12.33 11.15 -5.20
N LEU A 69 -12.91 11.50 -6.35
CA LEU A 69 -14.36 11.65 -6.58
C LEU A 69 -15.00 10.40 -7.18
#